data_AF-A0A958B5P1-F1
#
_entry.id   AF-A0A958B5P1-F1
#
_cell.length_a   1.000
_cell.length_b   1.000
_cell.length_c   1.000
_cell.angle_alpha   90.00
_cell.angle_beta   90.00
_cell.angle_gamma   90.00
#
_symmetry.space_group_name_H-M   'P 1'
#
loop_
_entity.id
_entity.type
_entity.pdbx_description
1 polymer ?
#
loop_
_entity_poly.entity_id
_entity_poly.type
_entity_poly.pdbx_seq_one_letter_code
_entity_poly.pdbx_strand_id
1 'polypeptide(L)'
;DLLWPHPVYAPDVVAFFRLAGQPCWCDYGYQPAEAGAMLADDDLIRSASLEQVKTMLTFCVRGERFSDGHWGAMLREGRIVLLLRRLALLRDQLAEGI
;
A
#
# COMPACT_ATOMS: atom_id res chain seq x y z
N ASP A 1 8.03 -31.13 15.18
CA ASP A 1 7.44 -29.81 14.92
C ASP A 1 7.64 -29.40 13.47
N LEU A 2 6.56 -29.37 12.70
CA LEU A 2 6.53 -28.79 11.36
C LEU A 2 6.18 -27.32 11.50
N LEU A 3 7.19 -26.46 11.69
CA LEU A 3 7.01 -25.02 11.51
C LEU A 3 6.83 -24.77 10.01
N TRP A 4 5.58 -24.56 9.58
CA TRP A 4 5.33 -24.02 8.25
C TRP A 4 6.06 -22.66 8.16
N PRO A 5 6.92 -22.45 7.15
CA PRO A 5 7.67 -21.20 7.03
C PRO A 5 6.70 -20.06 6.76
N HIS A 6 6.49 -19.21 7.76
CA HIS A 6 5.77 -17.95 7.61
C HIS A 6 6.79 -16.83 7.34
N PRO A 7 6.41 -15.80 6.57
CA PRO A 7 7.28 -14.67 6.32
C PRO A 7 7.60 -13.93 7.63
N VAL A 8 8.89 -13.66 7.84
CA VAL A 8 9.37 -12.80 8.93
C VAL A 8 9.83 -11.50 8.31
N TYR A 9 9.15 -10.40 8.66
CA TYR A 9 9.47 -9.07 8.17
C TYR A 9 10.36 -8.32 9.14
N ALA A 10 11.20 -7.43 8.59
CA ALA A 10 11.99 -6.52 9.40
C ALA A 10 11.08 -5.58 10.23
N PRO A 11 11.52 -5.13 11.43
CA PRO A 11 10.68 -4.35 12.33
C PRO A 11 10.13 -3.04 11.72
N ASP A 12 10.90 -2.40 10.86
CA ASP A 12 10.52 -1.19 10.12
C ASP A 12 9.41 -1.45 9.09
N VAL A 13 9.44 -2.59 8.39
CA VAL A 13 8.36 -3.03 7.50
C VAL A 13 7.07 -3.22 8.30
N VAL A 14 7.15 -3.90 9.46
CA VAL A 14 5.99 -4.10 10.34
C VAL A 14 5.45 -2.77 10.85
N ALA A 15 6.33 -1.85 11.27
CA ALA A 15 5.94 -0.53 11.74
C ALA A 15 5.26 0.29 10.63
N PHE A 16 5.80 0.24 9.42
CA PHE A 16 5.21 0.89 8.25
C PHE A 16 3.80 0.37 7.96
N PHE A 17 3.61 -0.95 7.82
CA PHE A 17 2.30 -1.50 7.49
C PHE A 17 1.27 -1.31 8.63
N ARG A 18 1.71 -1.26 9.89
CA ARG A 18 0.85 -0.89 11.01
C ARG A 18 0.39 0.58 10.91
N LEU A 19 1.29 1.50 10.56
CA LEU A 19 0.96 2.91 10.35
C LEU A 19 0.02 3.09 9.14
N ALA A 20 0.36 2.46 8.02
CA ALA A 20 -0.43 2.48 6.78
C ALA A 20 -1.82 1.83 6.94
N GLY A 21 -2.00 0.98 7.94
CA GLY A 21 -3.29 0.37 8.29
C GLY A 21 -4.16 1.18 9.26
N GLN A 22 -3.75 2.40 9.64
CA GLN A 22 -4.57 3.25 10.51
C GLN A 22 -5.84 3.76 9.79
N PRO A 23 -6.94 4.05 10.52
CA PRO A 23 -8.22 4.41 9.90
C PRO A 23 -8.19 5.57 8.90
N CYS A 24 -7.31 6.55 9.09
CA CYS A 24 -7.16 7.68 8.16
C CYS A 24 -6.61 7.28 6.77
N TRP A 25 -5.98 6.12 6.66
CA TRP A 25 -5.41 5.56 5.42
C TRP A 25 -6.30 4.49 4.78
N CYS A 26 -7.29 3.99 5.51
CA CYS A 26 -8.11 2.87 5.08
C CYS A 26 -9.31 3.31 4.24
N ASP A 27 -9.48 2.66 3.10
CA ASP A 27 -10.72 2.62 2.33
C ASP A 27 -11.45 1.31 2.62
N TYR A 28 -12.42 1.35 3.53
CA TYR A 28 -13.18 0.15 3.91
C TYR A 28 -14.16 -0.33 2.82
N GLY A 29 -14.46 0.51 1.82
CA GLY A 29 -15.33 0.19 0.70
C GLY A 29 -14.61 -0.38 -0.52
N TYR A 30 -13.26 -0.46 -0.46
CA TYR A 30 -12.45 -0.87 -1.60
C TYR A 30 -12.84 -2.25 -2.15
N GLN A 31 -12.76 -2.41 -3.47
CA GLN A 31 -12.90 -3.69 -4.13
C GLN A 31 -11.52 -4.28 -4.42
N PRO A 32 -11.18 -5.49 -3.91
CA PRO A 32 -9.83 -6.04 -4.08
C PRO A 32 -9.39 -6.21 -5.52
N ALA A 33 -10.31 -6.60 -6.41
CA ALA A 33 -10.00 -6.77 -7.84
C ALA A 33 -9.66 -5.42 -8.51
N GLU A 34 -10.42 -4.37 -8.20
CA GLU A 34 -10.19 -3.03 -8.74
C GLU A 34 -8.88 -2.44 -8.21
N ALA A 35 -8.65 -2.55 -6.90
CA ALA A 35 -7.41 -2.06 -6.29
C ALA A 35 -6.16 -2.80 -6.80
N GLY A 36 -6.28 -4.12 -7.02
CA GLY A 36 -5.22 -4.90 -7.66
C GLY A 36 -4.96 -4.46 -9.11
N ALA A 37 -6.01 -4.17 -9.88
CA ALA A 37 -5.87 -3.64 -11.24
C ALA A 37 -5.22 -2.25 -11.25
N MET A 38 -5.60 -1.37 -10.32
CA MET A 38 -4.96 -0.06 -10.15
C MET A 38 -3.47 -0.17 -9.83
N LEU A 39 -3.09 -1.12 -8.97
CA LEU A 39 -1.69 -1.37 -8.60
C LEU A 39 -0.84 -1.94 -9.73
N ALA A 40 -1.46 -2.57 -10.73
CA ALA A 40 -0.78 -3.06 -11.93
C ALA A 40 -0.51 -1.95 -12.96
N ASP A 41 -1.13 -0.78 -12.82
CA ASP A 41 -0.98 0.37 -13.72
C ASP A 41 -0.10 1.47 -13.08
N ASP A 42 1.16 1.50 -13.49
CA ASP A 42 2.14 2.46 -13.01
C ASP A 42 1.76 3.93 -13.30
N ASP A 43 1.11 4.22 -14.43
CA ASP A 43 0.72 5.58 -14.80
C ASP A 43 -0.48 6.06 -14.00
N LEU A 44 -1.41 5.14 -13.69
CA LEU A 44 -2.46 5.39 -12.72
C LEU A 44 -1.87 5.71 -11.34
N ILE A 45 -0.90 4.92 -10.84
CA ILE A 45 -0.27 5.22 -9.54
C ILE A 45 0.38 6.61 -9.54
N ARG A 46 1.09 6.98 -10.62
CA ARG A 46 1.78 8.28 -10.73
C ARG A 46 0.83 9.48 -10.75
N SER A 47 -0.39 9.31 -11.23
CA SER A 47 -1.39 10.37 -11.34
C SER A 47 -2.50 10.30 -10.28
N ALA A 48 -2.53 9.22 -9.48
CA ALA A 48 -3.60 8.91 -8.53
C ALA A 48 -3.97 10.05 -7.58
N SER A 49 -5.25 10.21 -7.29
CA SER A 49 -5.72 11.06 -6.20
C SER A 49 -5.37 10.47 -4.82
N LEU A 50 -5.51 11.26 -3.75
CA LEU A 50 -5.30 10.76 -2.39
C LEU A 50 -6.22 9.58 -2.05
N GLU A 51 -7.49 9.63 -2.48
CA GLU A 51 -8.43 8.52 -2.25
C GLU A 51 -8.03 7.26 -3.02
N GLN A 52 -7.59 7.38 -4.28
CA GLN A 52 -7.07 6.24 -5.03
C GLN A 52 -5.82 5.64 -4.38
N VAL A 53 -4.93 6.47 -3.83
CA VAL A 53 -3.78 5.99 -3.06
C VAL A 53 -4.24 5.23 -1.81
N LYS A 54 -5.23 5.72 -1.07
CA LYS A 54 -5.79 5.02 0.11
C LYS A 54 -6.41 3.68 -0.27
N THR A 55 -7.14 3.60 -1.38
CA THR A 55 -7.68 2.36 -1.94
C THR A 55 -6.56 1.34 -2.21
N MET A 56 -5.52 1.74 -2.95
CA MET A 56 -4.38 0.87 -3.28
C MET A 56 -3.56 0.47 -2.04
N LEU A 57 -3.35 1.41 -1.11
CA LEU A 57 -2.62 1.15 0.14
C LEU A 57 -3.40 0.19 1.04
N THR A 58 -4.74 0.29 1.06
CA THR A 58 -5.61 -0.64 1.80
C THR A 58 -5.46 -2.07 1.28
N PHE A 59 -5.41 -2.26 -0.04
CA PHE A 59 -5.13 -3.56 -0.64
C PHE A 59 -3.78 -4.10 -0.16
N CYS A 60 -2.71 -3.29 -0.27
CA CYS A 60 -1.37 -3.68 0.16
C CYS A 60 -1.30 -4.09 1.65
N VAL A 61 -1.97 -3.33 2.52
CA VAL A 61 -1.98 -3.60 3.98
C VAL A 61 -2.75 -4.87 4.29
N ARG A 62 -3.94 -5.04 3.71
CA ARG A 62 -4.85 -6.14 4.07
C ARG A 62 -4.48 -7.47 3.42
N GLY A 63 -3.76 -7.46 2.30
CA GLY A 63 -3.44 -8.66 1.54
C GLY A 63 -2.66 -9.71 2.33
N GLU A 64 -1.83 -9.32 3.32
CA GLU A 64 -1.10 -10.27 4.18
C GLU A 64 -2.03 -11.18 5.00
N ARG A 65 -3.27 -10.74 5.29
CA ARG A 65 -4.26 -11.56 6.00
C ARG A 65 -4.79 -12.71 5.14
N PHE A 66 -4.59 -12.67 3.83
CA PHE A 66 -5.18 -13.60 2.86
C PHE A 66 -4.12 -14.35 2.05
N SER A 67 -2.90 -13.84 1.99
CA SER A 67 -1.77 -14.44 1.30
C SER A 67 -0.49 -14.11 2.06
N ASP A 68 0.07 -15.11 2.73
CA ASP A 68 1.39 -14.99 3.35
C ASP A 68 2.41 -14.51 2.31
N GLY A 69 3.20 -13.50 2.66
CA GLY A 69 4.23 -12.95 1.77
C GLY A 69 3.76 -11.78 0.91
N HIS A 70 2.49 -11.38 1.03
CA HIS A 70 1.91 -10.28 0.26
C HIS A 70 2.64 -8.95 0.47
N TRP A 71 2.93 -8.56 1.70
CA TRP A 71 3.72 -7.37 2.00
C TRP A 71 5.09 -7.43 1.32
N GLY A 72 5.74 -8.60 1.37
CA GLY A 72 7.01 -8.85 0.71
C GLY A 72 6.93 -8.68 -0.82
N ALA A 73 5.85 -9.15 -1.44
CA ALA A 73 5.60 -8.97 -2.87
C ALA A 73 5.42 -7.48 -3.23
N MET A 74 4.57 -6.75 -2.51
CA MET A 74 4.31 -5.32 -2.76
C MET A 74 5.57 -4.45 -2.61
N LEU A 75 6.47 -4.81 -1.68
CA LEU A 75 7.77 -4.16 -1.53
C LEU A 75 8.71 -4.51 -2.69
N ARG A 76 8.85 -5.79 -3.03
CA ARG A 76 9.77 -6.28 -4.06
C ARG A 76 9.40 -5.75 -5.45
N GLU A 77 8.11 -5.65 -5.73
CA GLU A 77 7.58 -5.11 -6.99
C GLU A 77 7.61 -3.57 -7.04
N GLY A 78 8.02 -2.90 -5.96
CA GLY A 78 8.13 -1.44 -5.91
C GLY A 78 6.80 -0.70 -5.77
N ARG A 79 5.68 -1.40 -5.56
CA ARG A 79 4.33 -0.83 -5.42
C ARG A 79 4.25 0.17 -4.27
N ILE A 80 4.80 -0.20 -3.11
CA ILE A 80 4.86 0.69 -1.95
C ILE A 80 5.69 1.95 -2.25
N VAL A 81 6.82 1.82 -2.94
CA VAL A 81 7.69 2.95 -3.28
C VAL A 81 6.99 3.92 -4.23
N LEU A 82 6.27 3.42 -5.24
CA LEU A 82 5.51 4.26 -6.16
C LEU A 82 4.39 5.04 -5.44
N LEU A 83 3.63 4.38 -4.56
CA LEU A 83 2.60 5.03 -3.75
C LEU A 83 3.18 6.14 -2.85
N LEU A 84 4.31 5.87 -2.19
CA LEU A 84 4.97 6.86 -1.31
C LEU A 84 5.49 8.07 -2.10
N ARG A 85 6.06 7.86 -3.29
CA ARG A 85 6.46 8.95 -4.18
C ARG A 85 5.25 9.80 -4.60
N ARG A 86 4.12 9.16 -4.90
CA ARG A 86 2.89 9.88 -5.22
C ARG A 86 2.37 10.70 -4.02
N LEU A 87 2.37 10.12 -2.82
CA LEU A 87 1.99 10.84 -1.60
C LEU A 87 2.87 12.05 -1.33
N ALA A 88 4.18 11.95 -1.57
CA ALA A 88 5.09 13.08 -1.43
C ALA A 88 4.70 14.22 -2.38
N LEU A 89 4.41 13.92 -3.66
CA LEU A 89 3.95 14.93 -4.62
C LEU A 89 2.61 15.56 -4.21
N LEU A 90 1.64 14.77 -3.73
CA LEU A 90 0.36 15.28 -3.26
C LEU A 90 0.53 16.21 -2.05
N ARG A 91 1.42 15.86 -1.11
CA ARG A 91 1.76 16.72 0.03
C ARG A 91 2.35 18.05 -0.41
N ASP A 92 3.28 18.02 -1.36
CA ASP A 92 3.98 19.23 -1.83
C ASP A 92 3.00 20.15 -2.59
N GLN A 93 2.12 19.58 -3.42
CA GLN A 93 1.04 20.31 -4.09
C GLN A 93 0.08 20.99 -3.10
N LEU A 94 -0.24 20.35 -1.98
CA LEU A 94 -1.06 20.95 -0.92
C LEU A 94 -0.33 22.07 -0.19
N ALA A 95 0.99 21.97 -0.01
CA ALA A 95 1.79 22.98 0.65
C ALA A 95 1.99 24.24 -0.21
N GLU A 96 2.06 24.10 -1.53
CA GLU A 96 2.17 25.23 -2.48
C GLU A 96 0.83 25.96 -2.71
N GLY A 97 -0.29 25.32 -2.38
CA GLY A 97 -1.65 25.88 -2.51
C GLY A 97 -2.14 26.66 -1.28
N ILE A 98 -1.29 26.85 -0.26
CA ILE A 98 -1.55 27.63 0.97
C ILE A 98 -0.70 28.90 0.92
#